data_AF-A0A961GRL5-F1
#
_entry.id   AF-A0A961GRL5-F1
#
_cell.length_a   1.000
_cell.length_b   1.000
_cell.length_c   1.000
_cell.angle_alpha   90.00
_cell.angle_beta   90.00
_cell.angle_gamma   90.00
#
_symmetry.space_group_name_H-M   'P 1'
#
loop_
_entity.id
_entity.type
_entity.pdbx_description
1 polymer ?
#
loop_
_entity_poly.entity_id
_entity_poly.type
_entity_poly.pdbx_seq_one_letter_code
_entity_poly.pdbx_strand_id
1 'polypeptide(L)'
;DVPGLLADAEDPTSLITRVDTDEVARLIDDGTISGGMVPKMSGCARAVGGGVGSVHLIDGRRPHVLLLELLTDAGVGTMVVPAAAAAAVAHEGETS
;
A
#
# COMPACT_ATOMS: atom_id res chain seq x y z
N ASP A 1 9.16 -8.04 -7.96
CA ASP A 1 9.83 -9.07 -7.14
C ASP A 1 9.64 -8.86 -5.63
N VAL A 2 8.68 -8.06 -5.19
CA VAL A 2 8.37 -7.85 -3.76
C VAL A 2 6.87 -8.09 -3.53
N PRO A 3 6.45 -8.56 -2.33
CA PRO A 3 5.05 -8.81 -1.99
C PRO A 3 4.18 -7.54 -2.00
N GLY A 4 4.81 -6.40 -1.68
CA GLY A 4 4.19 -5.09 -1.52
C GLY A 4 5.18 -4.16 -0.83
N LEU A 5 4.68 -3.19 -0.07
CA LEU A 5 5.46 -2.37 0.85
C LEU A 5 5.57 -3.06 2.21
N LEU A 6 6.79 -3.27 2.68
CA LEU A 6 7.08 -3.83 4.00
C LEU A 6 7.49 -2.70 4.96
N ALA A 7 7.05 -2.75 6.22
CA ALA A 7 7.52 -1.86 7.26
C ALA A 7 8.97 -2.18 7.67
N ASP A 8 9.35 -3.46 7.58
CA ASP A 8 10.72 -3.94 7.72
C ASP A 8 11.07 -4.82 6.51
N ALA A 9 12.08 -4.41 5.75
CA ALA A 9 12.49 -5.10 4.53
C ALA A 9 12.96 -6.55 4.78
N GLU A 10 13.42 -6.86 5.98
CA GLU A 10 13.90 -8.18 6.38
C GLU A 10 12.79 -9.07 6.97
N ASP A 11 11.61 -8.50 7.25
CA ASP A 11 10.45 -9.23 7.78
C ASP A 11 9.30 -9.28 6.75
N PRO A 12 9.09 -10.41 6.06
CA PRO A 12 7.99 -10.58 5.12
C PRO A 12 6.59 -10.48 5.74
N THR A 13 6.48 -10.62 7.06
CA THR A 13 5.19 -10.51 7.78
C THR A 13 4.82 -9.06 8.08
N SER A 14 5.76 -8.12 7.88
CA SER A 14 5.57 -6.68 8.07
C SER A 14 4.87 -5.98 6.89
N LEU A 15 4.10 -6.71 6.08
CA LEU A 15 3.39 -6.17 4.92
C LEU A 15 2.41 -5.09 5.35
N ILE A 16 2.62 -3.88 4.85
CA ILE A 16 1.67 -2.79 4.94
C ILE A 16 0.60 -3.04 3.89
N THR A 17 -0.59 -3.46 4.31
CA THR A 17 -1.70 -3.79 3.39
C THR A 17 -2.40 -2.56 2.85
N ARG A 18 -2.35 -1.44 3.60
CA ARG A 18 -2.94 -0.16 3.21
C ARG A 18 -2.08 1.00 3.74
N VAL A 19 -1.94 2.03 2.93
CA VAL A 19 -1.20 3.24 3.26
C VAL A 19 -1.86 4.43 2.56
N ASP A 20 -1.84 5.60 3.16
CA ASP A 20 -2.28 6.83 2.50
C ASP A 20 -1.14 7.65 1.89
N THR A 21 -1.49 8.68 1.12
CA THR A 21 -0.50 9.52 0.45
C THR A 21 0.44 10.27 1.40
N ASP A 22 -0.02 10.62 2.60
CA ASP A 22 0.76 11.37 3.59
C ASP A 22 1.69 10.41 4.35
N GLU A 23 1.22 9.20 4.65
CA GLU A 23 2.03 8.10 5.15
C GLU A 23 3.13 7.71 4.15
N VAL A 24 2.83 7.60 2.85
CA VAL A 24 3.86 7.35 1.83
C VAL A 24 4.93 8.42 1.86
N ALA A 25 4.57 9.71 1.96
CA ALA A 25 5.54 10.80 2.06
C ALA A 25 6.40 10.66 3.32
N ARG A 26 5.78 10.42 4.48
CA ARG A 26 6.49 10.21 5.76
C ARG A 26 7.47 9.04 5.71
N LEU A 27 7.04 7.91 5.17
CA LEU A 27 7.86 6.70 5.05
C LEU A 27 9.02 6.86 4.06
N ILE A 28 8.91 7.74 3.07
CA ILE A 28 10.05 8.12 2.22
C ILE A 28 11.01 9.02 3.00
N ASP A 29 10.49 10.00 3.73
CA ASP A 29 11.29 10.97 4.49
C ASP A 29 12.04 10.33 5.66
N ASP A 30 11.45 9.35 6.34
CA ASP A 30 12.07 8.61 7.45
C ASP A 30 13.03 7.49 7.00
N GLY A 31 13.06 7.20 5.69
CA GLY A 31 13.96 6.22 5.08
C GLY A 31 13.45 4.78 5.05
N THR A 32 12.26 4.50 5.57
CA THR A 32 11.62 3.17 5.49
C THR A 32 11.42 2.76 4.02
N ILE A 33 10.89 3.66 3.19
CA ILE A 33 10.83 3.51 1.73
C ILE A 33 12.13 4.03 1.14
N SER A 34 12.97 3.13 0.65
CA SER A 34 14.27 3.47 0.09
C SER A 34 14.55 2.78 -1.26
N GLY A 35 15.64 3.19 -1.91
CA GLY A 35 16.12 2.60 -3.16
C GLY A 35 15.08 2.62 -4.29
N GLY A 36 14.93 1.49 -4.98
CA GLY A 36 13.99 1.34 -6.10
C GLY A 36 12.51 1.39 -5.70
N MET A 37 12.18 1.40 -4.40
CA MET A 37 10.80 1.51 -3.93
C MET A 37 10.29 2.97 -3.96
N VAL A 38 11.17 3.95 -3.76
CA VAL A 38 10.83 5.37 -3.82
C VAL A 38 10.10 5.75 -5.11
N PRO A 39 10.62 5.48 -6.33
CA PRO A 39 9.91 5.84 -7.56
C PRO A 39 8.58 5.09 -7.74
N LYS A 40 8.43 3.88 -7.18
CA LYS A 40 7.17 3.12 -7.25
C LYS A 40 6.11 3.76 -6.38
N MET A 41 6.44 4.05 -5.12
CA MET A 41 5.51 4.61 -4.15
C MET A 41 5.17 6.06 -4.48
N SER A 42 6.16 6.87 -4.89
CA SER A 42 5.90 8.24 -5.38
C SER A 42 5.02 8.27 -6.61
N GLY A 43 5.17 7.29 -7.53
CA GLY A 43 4.27 7.14 -8.67
C GLY A 43 2.82 6.82 -8.26
N CYS A 44 2.65 5.91 -7.30
CA CYS A 44 1.33 5.57 -6.74
C CYS A 44 0.69 6.80 -6.08
N ALA A 45 1.42 7.48 -5.19
CA ALA A 45 0.93 8.68 -4.51
C ALA A 45 0.57 9.80 -5.51
N ARG A 46 1.38 9.99 -6.56
CA ARG A 46 1.08 10.95 -7.63
C ARG A 46 -0.20 10.61 -8.39
N ALA A 47 -0.42 9.33 -8.71
CA ALA A 47 -1.64 8.91 -9.40
C ALA A 47 -2.87 9.15 -8.52
N VAL A 48 -2.80 8.80 -7.23
CA VAL A 48 -3.86 9.08 -6.26
C VAL A 48 -4.13 10.58 -6.12
N GLY A 49 -3.08 11.39 -5.96
CA GLY A 49 -3.19 12.86 -5.93
C GLY A 49 -3.71 13.46 -7.24
N GLY A 50 -3.63 12.73 -8.36
CA GLY A 50 -4.21 13.08 -9.66
C GLY A 50 -5.69 12.70 -9.83
N GLY A 51 -6.35 12.16 -8.80
CA GLY A 51 -7.77 11.81 -8.81
C GLY A 51 -8.07 10.31 -8.95
N VAL A 52 -7.06 9.44 -8.95
CA VAL A 52 -7.27 7.99 -8.87
C VAL A 52 -7.75 7.62 -7.46
N GLY A 53 -8.83 6.82 -7.37
CA GLY A 53 -9.42 6.45 -6.08
C GLY A 53 -8.52 5.57 -5.20
N SER A 54 -7.79 4.63 -5.81
CA SER A 54 -6.77 3.81 -5.15
C SER A 54 -5.76 3.27 -6.16
N VAL A 55 -4.55 2.99 -5.71
CA VAL A 55 -3.53 2.27 -6.48
C VAL A 55 -3.11 1.04 -5.69
N HIS A 56 -2.96 -0.10 -6.38
CA HIS A 56 -2.63 -1.37 -5.74
C HIS A 56 -1.25 -1.83 -6.19
N LEU A 57 -0.32 -1.94 -5.25
CA LEU A 57 1.01 -2.49 -5.48
C LEU A 57 1.00 -3.98 -5.13
N ILE A 58 1.11 -4.84 -6.14
CA ILE A 58 0.94 -6.30 -6.01
C ILE A 58 2.15 -7.08 -6.55
N ASP A 59 2.34 -8.30 -6.04
CA ASP A 59 3.37 -9.22 -6.54
C ASP A 59 2.90 -9.98 -7.78
N GLY A 60 3.27 -9.48 -8.96
CA GLY A 60 2.98 -10.10 -10.26
C GLY A 60 3.48 -11.53 -10.45
N ARG A 61 4.37 -12.04 -9.58
CA ARG A 61 4.87 -13.43 -9.65
C ARG A 61 3.86 -14.44 -9.11
N ARG A 62 2.90 -14.00 -8.29
CA ARG A 62 1.88 -14.87 -7.71
C ARG A 62 0.81 -15.19 -8.77
N PRO A 63 0.49 -16.47 -9.01
CA PRO A 63 -0.61 -16.84 -9.90
C PRO A 63 -1.92 -16.18 -9.45
N HIS A 64 -2.68 -15.67 -10.42
CA HIS A 64 -4.00 -15.06 -10.18
C HIS A 64 -4.01 -13.83 -9.27
N VAL A 65 -2.87 -13.17 -9.05
CA VAL A 65 -2.74 -12.03 -8.12
C VAL A 65 -3.77 -10.92 -8.35
N LEU A 66 -4.12 -10.64 -9.62
CA LEU A 66 -5.14 -9.63 -9.95
C LEU A 66 -6.53 -10.00 -9.41
N LEU A 67 -6.92 -11.28 -9.51
CA LEU A 67 -8.22 -11.74 -9.02
C LEU A 67 -8.24 -11.76 -7.50
N LEU A 68 -7.14 -12.17 -6.87
CA LEU A 68 -7.01 -12.16 -5.42
C LEU A 68 -7.12 -10.73 -4.87
N GLU A 69 -6.42 -9.78 -5.49
CA GLU A 69 -6.46 -8.38 -5.05
C GLU A 69 -7.84 -7.74 -5.21
N LEU A 70 -8.55 -8.05 -6.30
CA LEU A 70 -9.85 -7.42 -6.60
C LEU A 70 -11.03 -8.08 -5.89
N LEU A 71 -10.93 -9.36 -5.54
CA LEU A 71 -12.06 -10.17 -5.08
C LEU A 71 -11.90 -10.69 -3.64
N THR A 72 -10.86 -10.24 -2.91
CA THR A 72 -10.67 -10.63 -1.51
C THR A 72 -10.41 -9.41 -0.63
N ASP A 73 -11.02 -9.39 0.55
CA ASP A 73 -10.86 -8.30 1.53
C ASP A 73 -9.45 -8.29 2.17
N ALA A 74 -8.77 -9.44 2.13
CA ALA A 74 -7.42 -9.55 2.67
C ALA A 74 -6.43 -8.66 1.92
N GLY A 75 -6.63 -8.45 0.60
CA GLY A 75 -5.59 -7.92 -0.27
C GLY A 75 -4.35 -8.82 -0.27
N VAL A 76 -3.60 -8.85 -1.36
CA VAL A 76 -2.35 -9.62 -1.45
C VAL A 76 -1.12 -8.73 -1.59
N GLY A 77 -1.31 -7.42 -1.63
CA GLY A 77 -0.27 -6.40 -1.69
C GLY A 77 -0.57 -5.17 -0.83
N THR A 78 -0.16 -4.01 -1.30
CA THR A 78 -0.32 -2.72 -0.61
C THR A 78 -1.25 -1.82 -1.40
N MET A 79 -2.33 -1.35 -0.78
CA MET A 79 -3.24 -0.36 -1.34
C MET A 79 -2.83 1.06 -0.91
N VAL A 80 -2.61 1.95 -1.88
CA VAL A 80 -2.39 3.38 -1.67
C VAL A 80 -3.70 4.13 -1.89
N VAL A 81 -4.12 4.93 -0.91
CA VAL A 81 -5.38 5.70 -0.94
C VAL A 81 -5.16 7.18 -0.63
N PRO A 82 -6.12 8.07 -0.92
CA PRO A 82 -6.02 9.47 -0.51
C PRO A 82 -5.94 9.61 1.03
N ALA A 83 -5.15 10.56 1.54
CA ALA A 83 -5.04 10.85 2.99
C ALA A 83 -6.40 11.05 3.69
N ALA A 84 -7.35 11.74 3.03
CA ALA A 84 -8.69 11.93 3.58
C ALA A 84 -9.53 10.64 3.66
N ALA A 85 -9.19 9.59 2.91
CA ALA A 85 -9.91 8.32 2.87
C ALA A 85 -9.41 7.30 3.91
N ALA A 86 -8.19 7.44 4.43
CA ALA A 86 -7.68 6.55 5.49
C ALA A 86 -8.29 6.83 6.87
N ALA A 87 -8.60 8.10 7.16
CA ALA A 87 -9.26 8.49 8.40
C ALA A 87 -10.66 7.86 8.61
N ALA A 88 -11.32 7.43 7.53
CA ALA A 88 -12.66 6.83 7.58
C ALA A 88 -12.65 5.33 7.93
N VAL A 89 -11.52 4.63 7.75
CA VAL A 89 -11.45 3.15 7.89
C VAL A 89 -10.91 2.72 9.26
N ALA A 90 -10.31 3.62 10.03
CA ALA A 90 -9.79 3.33 11.38
C ALA A 90 -10.89 3.01 12.42
N HIS A 91 -12.17 3.00 12.05
CA HIS A 91 -13.30 2.79 12.97
C HIS A 91 -14.05 1.44 12.84
N GLU A 92 -13.61 0.51 11.99
CA GLU A 92 -14.33 -0.78 11.81
C GLU A 92 -13.70 -1.97 12.55
N GLY A 93 -12.67 -1.74 13.38
CA GLY A 93 -11.95 -2.80 14.10
C GLY A 93 -12.40 -3.11 15.53
N GLU A 94 -13.47 -2.50 16.04
CA GLU A 94 -13.83 -2.66 17.46
C GLU A 94 -15.35 -2.63 17.68
N THR A 95 -16.04 -3.67 17.22
CA THR A 95 -17.32 -4.07 17.81
C THR A 95 -17.35 -5.58 17.99
N SER A 96 -17.31 -5.95 19.28
CA SER A 96 -17.72 -7.18 19.98
C SER A 96 -18.19 -8.41 19.19
#